data_AF-A0A183VC69-F1
#
_entry.id   AF-A0A183VC69-F1
#
_cell.length_a   1.000
_cell.length_b   1.000
_cell.length_c   1.000
_cell.angle_alpha   90.00
_cell.angle_beta   90.00
_cell.angle_gamma   90.00
#
_symmetry.space_group_name_H-M   'P 1'
#
loop_
_entity.id
_entity.type
_entity.pdbx_description
1 polymer ?
#
loop_
_entity_poly.entity_id
_entity_poly.type
_entity_poly.pdbx_seq_one_letter_code
_entity_poly.pdbx_strand_id
1 'polypeptide(L)'
;MWEEATCLRFRENAQARDAIRYVLERGDSCFTEYIGRNGGYQDIIIGSECAEISHRRTPYDYGSLMHYHAVAHAVKVSDFTIVPKELKYVTTMGTERMAFLDAKVINDIYCPNACYGRQRLNCHAGGYPDPNNCNVCRCPEGLAGAECTILQPSCTYFQYQF
;
A
#
# COMPACT_ATOMS: atom_id res chain seq x y z
N MET A 1 -8.14 5.66 0.64
CA MET A 1 -6.92 4.87 0.83
C MET A 1 -5.67 5.56 0.26
N TRP A 2 -5.44 5.58 -1.06
CA TRP A 2 -4.20 6.14 -1.63
C TRP A 2 -3.98 7.62 -1.32
N GLU A 3 -4.97 8.49 -1.56
CA GLU A 3 -4.85 9.93 -1.24
C GLU A 3 -4.76 10.22 0.25
N GLU A 4 -5.27 9.31 1.08
CA GLU A 4 -5.25 9.43 2.53
C GLU A 4 -3.86 9.13 3.08
N ALA A 5 -3.19 8.10 2.56
CA ALA A 5 -1.88 7.64 3.03
C ALA A 5 -0.70 8.30 2.31
N THR A 6 -0.95 8.97 1.18
CA THR A 6 0.10 9.53 0.33
C THR A 6 -0.22 10.94 -0.14
N CYS A 7 0.77 11.62 -0.73
CA CYS A 7 0.53 12.90 -1.42
C CYS A 7 -0.14 12.74 -2.80
N LEU A 8 -0.33 11.50 -3.29
CA LEU A 8 -0.96 11.28 -4.59
C LEU A 8 -2.38 11.83 -4.59
N ARG A 9 -2.79 12.42 -5.71
CA ARG A 9 -4.13 12.97 -5.91
C ARG A 9 -4.68 12.53 -7.25
N PHE A 10 -5.91 12.03 -7.23
CA PHE A 10 -6.66 11.60 -8.39
C PHE A 10 -7.71 12.68 -8.70
N ARG A 11 -7.72 13.12 -9.95
CA ARG A 11 -8.64 14.14 -10.44
C ARG A 11 -9.15 13.70 -11.80
N GLU A 12 -10.46 13.78 -12.01
CA GLU A 12 -11.02 13.62 -13.33
C GLU A 12 -10.59 14.80 -14.20
N ASN A 13 -10.03 14.51 -15.37
CA ASN A 13 -9.61 15.53 -16.31
C ASN A 13 -9.73 15.01 -17.75
N ALA A 14 -10.82 15.39 -18.43
CA ALA A 14 -11.08 15.00 -19.81
C ALA A 14 -10.08 15.59 -20.82
N GLN A 15 -9.31 16.61 -20.43
CA GLN A 15 -8.34 17.30 -21.27
C GLN A 15 -6.89 16.87 -20.97
N ALA A 16 -6.69 15.94 -20.04
CA ALA A 16 -5.36 15.44 -19.70
C ALA A 16 -4.75 14.69 -20.90
N ARG A 17 -3.51 15.03 -21.24
CA ARG A 17 -2.73 14.35 -22.28
C ARG A 17 -2.26 12.96 -21.85
N ASP A 18 -1.94 12.83 -20.56
CA ASP A 18 -1.57 11.57 -19.93
C ASP A 18 -2.59 11.29 -18.83
N ALA A 19 -3.27 10.15 -18.91
CA ALA A 19 -4.32 9.80 -17.96
C ALA A 19 -4.44 8.29 -17.80
N ILE A 20 -4.82 7.89 -16.60
CA ILE A 20 -5.22 6.53 -16.31
C ILE A 20 -6.69 6.37 -16.71
N ARG A 21 -7.03 5.28 -17.41
CA ARG A 21 -8.40 4.93 -17.76
C ARG A 21 -8.75 3.55 -17.20
N TYR A 22 -9.84 3.49 -16.44
CA TYR A 22 -10.35 2.23 -15.91
C TYR A 22 -11.11 1.49 -17.00
N VAL A 23 -10.69 0.26 -17.30
CA VAL A 23 -11.35 -0.63 -18.26
C VAL A 23 -11.84 -1.86 -17.51
N LEU A 24 -13.16 -2.08 -17.54
CA LEU A 24 -13.80 -3.23 -16.92
C LEU A 24 -13.89 -4.36 -17.95
N GLU A 25 -13.13 -5.43 -17.75
CA GLU A 25 -13.23 -6.64 -18.57
C GLU A 25 -13.96 -7.76 -17.82
N ARG A 26 -14.64 -8.65 -18.56
CA ARG A 26 -15.23 -9.86 -17.98
C ARG A 26 -14.15 -10.94 -17.92
N GLY A 27 -13.38 -10.97 -16.83
CA GLY A 27 -12.35 -11.99 -16.60
C GLY A 27 -11.61 -11.81 -15.29
N ASP A 28 -10.85 -12.84 -14.91
CA ASP A 28 -10.12 -12.92 -13.64
C ASP A 28 -8.76 -12.18 -13.63
N SER A 29 -8.53 -11.26 -14.57
CA SER A 29 -7.22 -10.64 -14.77
C SER A 29 -7.22 -9.14 -14.47
N CYS A 30 -6.53 -8.74 -13.41
CA CYS A 30 -6.10 -7.35 -13.24
C CYS A 30 -4.71 -7.21 -13.87
N PHE A 31 -4.54 -6.30 -14.81
CA PHE A 31 -3.20 -5.93 -15.25
C PHE A 31 -3.18 -4.49 -15.77
N THR A 32 -2.04 -3.86 -15.58
CA THR A 32 -1.66 -2.67 -16.32
C THR A 32 -0.63 -3.13 -17.33
N GLU A 33 -0.73 -2.71 -18.59
CA GLU A 33 0.33 -2.98 -19.57
C GLU A 33 1.65 -2.28 -19.17
N TYR A 34 1.57 -1.29 -18.27
CA TYR A 34 2.67 -0.39 -17.94
C TYR A 34 2.74 -0.03 -16.45
N ILE A 35 3.91 -0.22 -15.84
CA ILE A 35 4.24 0.30 -14.51
C ILE A 35 4.64 1.77 -14.61
N GLY A 36 3.97 2.63 -13.85
CA GLY A 36 4.28 4.06 -13.77
C GLY A 36 3.81 4.85 -14.99
N ARG A 37 4.25 6.10 -15.12
CA ARG A 37 3.80 7.02 -16.17
C ARG A 37 4.60 6.80 -17.46
N ASN A 38 3.98 6.17 -18.47
CA ASN A 38 4.55 6.04 -19.82
C ASN A 38 4.04 7.08 -20.84
N GLY A 39 3.14 7.97 -20.41
CA GLY A 39 2.54 8.98 -21.28
C GLY A 39 1.34 8.45 -22.07
N GLY A 40 0.48 9.35 -22.53
CA GLY A 40 -0.79 9.00 -23.18
C GLY A 40 -1.81 8.40 -22.22
N TYR A 41 -2.87 7.80 -22.78
CA TYR A 41 -3.85 7.05 -22.00
C TYR A 41 -3.27 5.68 -21.64
N GLN A 42 -3.23 5.37 -20.35
CA GLN A 42 -2.78 4.08 -19.83
C GLN A 42 -3.97 3.36 -19.21
N ASP A 43 -4.30 2.19 -19.74
CA ASP A 43 -5.44 1.41 -19.28
C ASP A 43 -5.07 0.60 -18.02
N ILE A 44 -5.92 0.72 -17.00
CA ILE A 44 -5.93 -0.18 -15.85
C ILE A 44 -7.11 -1.13 -16.07
N ILE A 45 -6.78 -2.39 -16.35
CA ILE A 45 -7.77 -3.44 -16.51
C ILE A 45 -8.04 -4.02 -15.12
N ILE A 46 -9.31 -3.98 -14.70
CA ILE A 46 -9.74 -4.46 -13.38
C ILE A 46 -10.41 -5.84 -13.54
N GLY A 47 -9.69 -6.90 -13.14
CA GLY A 47 -10.17 -8.28 -12.94
C GLY A 47 -9.79 -8.82 -11.54
N SER A 48 -9.73 -10.14 -11.31
CA SER A 48 -9.65 -10.68 -9.93
C SER A 48 -8.25 -10.96 -9.37
N GLU A 49 -7.16 -10.91 -10.15
CA GLU A 49 -5.81 -11.18 -9.61
C GLU A 49 -4.71 -10.28 -10.24
N CYS A 50 -3.82 -9.68 -9.41
CA CYS A 50 -2.65 -8.90 -9.86
C CYS A 50 -1.48 -8.82 -8.85
N ALA A 51 -0.23 -8.80 -9.34
CA ALA A 51 0.98 -8.42 -8.59
C ALA A 51 2.09 -7.92 -9.50
N GLU A 52 2.97 -7.06 -8.97
CA GLU A 52 4.30 -6.70 -9.53
C GLU A 52 5.27 -6.20 -8.44
N ILE A 53 6.59 -6.17 -8.74
CA ILE A 53 7.70 -5.97 -7.78
C ILE A 53 8.38 -4.60 -7.95
N SER A 54 8.78 -3.97 -6.85
CA SER A 54 9.57 -2.71 -6.81
C SER A 54 10.97 -2.91 -6.20
N HIS A 55 12.00 -2.27 -6.76
CA HIS A 55 13.42 -2.43 -6.39
C HIS A 55 13.90 -1.52 -5.23
N ARG A 56 13.06 -1.22 -4.23
CA ARG A 56 13.49 -0.39 -3.07
C ARG A 56 13.93 -1.24 -1.88
N ARG A 57 14.85 -0.70 -1.07
CA ARG A 57 15.43 -1.35 0.12
C ARG A 57 14.49 -1.28 1.33
N THR A 58 13.28 -1.79 1.20
CA THR A 58 12.41 -2.12 2.34
C THR A 58 12.55 -3.61 2.67
N PRO A 59 12.40 -4.00 3.95
CA PRO A 59 12.30 -5.42 4.27
C PRO A 59 11.10 -6.05 3.54
N TYR A 60 11.16 -7.35 3.31
CA TYR A 60 10.06 -8.09 2.71
C TYR A 60 8.84 -8.04 3.65
N ASP A 61 7.72 -7.53 3.13
CA ASP A 61 6.47 -7.40 3.89
C ASP A 61 5.45 -8.43 3.39
N TYR A 62 5.19 -9.46 4.20
CA TYR A 62 4.16 -10.46 3.89
C TYR A 62 2.76 -9.84 3.84
N GLY A 63 2.53 -8.72 4.54
CA GLY A 63 1.26 -7.99 4.56
C GLY A 63 1.19 -6.86 3.54
N SER A 64 2.13 -6.78 2.59
CA SER A 64 2.02 -5.80 1.51
C SER A 64 0.76 -6.04 0.69
N LEU A 65 0.11 -4.95 0.27
CA LEU A 65 -0.98 -4.97 -0.71
C LEU A 65 -0.55 -5.62 -2.03
N MET A 66 0.74 -5.61 -2.33
CA MET A 66 1.32 -6.22 -3.53
C MET A 66 1.69 -7.70 -3.33
N HIS A 67 1.49 -8.27 -2.13
CA HIS A 67 1.84 -9.65 -1.84
C HIS A 67 0.65 -10.59 -2.13
N TYR A 68 0.85 -11.56 -3.03
CA TYR A 68 -0.14 -12.58 -3.33
C TYR A 68 -0.55 -13.42 -2.11
N HIS A 69 -1.79 -13.90 -2.14
CA HIS A 69 -2.29 -14.89 -1.19
C HIS A 69 -1.50 -16.21 -1.29
N ALA A 70 -1.41 -16.97 -0.19
CA ALA A 70 -0.65 -18.22 -0.14
C ALA A 70 -1.16 -19.32 -1.10
N VAL A 71 -2.41 -19.20 -1.56
CA VAL A 71 -3.08 -20.13 -2.50
C VAL A 71 -3.31 -19.54 -3.89
N ALA A 72 -2.65 -18.43 -4.21
CA ALA A 72 -2.84 -17.76 -5.51
C ALA A 72 -2.57 -18.73 -6.67
N HIS A 73 -3.50 -18.78 -7.63
CA HIS A 73 -3.49 -19.71 -8.76
C HIS A 73 -3.40 -21.21 -8.41
N ALA A 74 -3.79 -21.61 -7.20
CA ALA A 74 -3.85 -23.02 -6.84
C ALA A 74 -5.03 -23.70 -7.55
N VAL A 75 -4.84 -24.94 -8.02
CA VAL A 75 -5.93 -25.77 -8.58
C VAL A 75 -6.97 -26.11 -7.49
N LYS A 76 -6.51 -26.23 -6.25
CA LYS A 76 -7.35 -26.44 -5.07
C LYS A 76 -6.99 -25.41 -4.01
N VAL A 77 -8.00 -24.84 -3.36
CA VAL A 77 -7.81 -23.88 -2.25
C VAL A 77 -7.08 -24.45 -1.04
N SER A 78 -6.94 -25.78 -0.94
CA SER A 78 -6.15 -26.45 0.09
C SER A 78 -4.64 -26.41 -0.17
N ASP A 79 -4.23 -26.06 -1.39
CA ASP A 79 -2.86 -26.27 -1.85
C ASP A 79 -2.15 -24.92 -1.84
N PHE A 80 -1.22 -24.74 -0.90
CA PHE A 80 -0.38 -23.55 -0.88
C PHE A 80 0.57 -23.55 -2.08
N THR A 81 0.44 -22.55 -2.93
CA THR A 81 1.36 -22.29 -4.06
C THR A 81 2.55 -21.45 -3.61
N ILE A 82 2.37 -20.64 -2.56
CA ILE A 82 3.41 -19.81 -1.96
C ILE A 82 3.47 -20.11 -0.46
N VAL A 83 4.58 -20.69 -0.01
CA VAL A 83 4.78 -21.07 1.41
C VAL A 83 5.80 -20.11 2.04
N PRO A 84 5.41 -19.28 3.02
CA PRO A 84 6.35 -18.42 3.72
C PRO A 84 7.33 -19.26 4.55
N LYS A 85 8.54 -18.73 4.77
CA LYS A 85 9.55 -19.42 5.59
C LYS A 85 9.07 -19.70 7.01
N GLU A 86 8.24 -18.80 7.54
CA GLU A 86 7.58 -18.97 8.83
C GLU A 86 6.06 -19.05 8.58
N LEU A 87 5.46 -20.18 8.94
CA LEU A 87 4.06 -20.48 8.63
C LEU A 87 3.04 -19.53 9.27
N LYS A 88 3.43 -18.79 10.31
CA LYS A 88 2.57 -17.77 10.93
C LYS A 88 2.18 -16.63 9.98
N TYR A 89 2.94 -16.42 8.90
CA TYR A 89 2.67 -15.38 7.90
C TYR A 89 1.72 -15.81 6.79
N VAL A 90 1.30 -17.08 6.75
CA VAL A 90 0.36 -17.58 5.73
C VAL A 90 -0.92 -16.74 5.70
N THR A 91 -1.43 -16.33 6.87
CA THR A 91 -2.64 -15.50 7.01
C THR A 91 -2.40 -14.00 6.87
N THR A 92 -1.13 -13.58 6.83
CA THR A 92 -0.75 -12.17 6.60
C THR A 92 -0.71 -11.84 5.11
N MET A 93 -0.39 -12.84 4.28
CA MET A 93 -0.31 -12.75 2.82
C MET A 93 -1.67 -12.56 2.16
N GLY A 94 -1.73 -11.78 1.08
CA GLY A 94 -2.97 -11.57 0.31
C GLY A 94 -3.95 -10.59 0.96
N THR A 95 -3.47 -9.63 1.75
CA THR A 95 -4.31 -8.56 2.30
C THR A 95 -4.65 -7.51 1.24
N GLU A 96 -5.90 -7.05 1.24
CA GLU A 96 -6.38 -5.99 0.35
C GLU A 96 -6.25 -4.57 0.95
N ARG A 97 -5.58 -4.46 2.10
CA ARG A 97 -5.33 -3.17 2.76
C ARG A 97 -3.89 -2.71 2.50
N MET A 98 -3.73 -1.45 2.14
CA MET A 98 -2.42 -0.82 2.01
C MET A 98 -1.64 -0.92 3.31
N ALA A 99 -0.48 -1.58 3.27
CA ALA A 99 0.40 -1.70 4.41
C ALA A 99 1.14 -0.38 4.67
N PHE A 100 1.65 -0.24 5.89
CA PHE A 100 2.48 0.90 6.28
C PHE A 100 3.70 1.07 5.34
N LEU A 101 4.36 -0.04 5.00
CA LEU A 101 5.54 -0.02 4.13
C LEU A 101 5.20 0.28 2.67
N ASP A 102 4.01 -0.11 2.18
CA ASP A 102 3.56 0.26 0.84
C ASP A 102 3.43 1.78 0.71
N ALA A 103 2.69 2.41 1.64
CA ALA A 103 2.52 3.85 1.71
C ALA A 103 3.88 4.57 1.83
N LYS A 104 4.78 4.04 2.65
CA LYS A 104 6.14 4.58 2.82
C LYS A 104 6.91 4.58 1.50
N VAL A 105 6.93 3.45 0.80
CA VAL A 105 7.60 3.31 -0.51
C VAL A 105 7.05 4.35 -1.47
N ILE A 106 5.72 4.47 -1.60
CA ILE A 106 5.08 5.45 -2.49
C ILE A 106 5.49 6.88 -2.15
N ASN A 107 5.44 7.24 -0.86
CA ASN A 107 5.80 8.57 -0.40
C ASN A 107 7.27 8.91 -0.62
N ASP A 108 8.16 7.93 -0.43
CA ASP A 108 9.57 8.09 -0.74
C ASP A 108 9.84 8.27 -2.25
N ILE A 109 8.94 7.82 -3.14
CA ILE A 109 9.06 8.01 -4.60
C ILE A 109 8.50 9.37 -5.00
N TYR A 110 7.25 9.61 -4.64
CA TYR A 110 6.42 10.63 -5.25
C TYR A 110 6.23 11.86 -4.38
N CYS A 111 6.56 11.78 -3.08
CA CYS A 111 6.32 12.84 -2.11
C CYS A 111 7.57 13.43 -1.44
N PRO A 112 8.78 13.48 -2.07
CA PRO A 112 10.00 13.90 -1.38
C PRO A 112 9.94 15.35 -0.89
N ASN A 113 9.12 16.20 -1.52
CA ASN A 113 8.98 17.62 -1.20
C ASN A 113 7.67 17.97 -0.49
N ALA A 114 6.83 16.99 -0.13
CA ALA A 114 5.51 17.25 0.45
C ALA A 114 5.58 18.13 1.73
N CYS A 115 6.64 17.95 2.52
CA CYS A 115 6.88 18.70 3.75
C CYS A 115 8.06 19.69 3.65
N TYR A 116 8.48 20.06 2.45
CA TYR A 116 9.58 21.01 2.26
C TYR A 116 9.22 22.39 2.85
N GLY A 117 10.15 23.00 3.60
CA GLY A 117 9.96 24.31 4.23
C GLY A 117 9.13 24.32 5.52
N ARG A 118 8.66 23.16 6.00
CA ARG A 118 8.01 23.03 7.32
C ARG A 118 9.01 22.63 8.39
N GLN A 119 8.61 22.78 9.66
CA GLN A 119 9.43 22.33 10.78
C GLN A 119 9.75 20.83 10.63
N ARG A 120 11.01 20.45 10.86
CA ARG A 120 11.41 19.04 10.81
C ARG A 120 10.81 18.32 12.02
N LEU A 121 9.87 17.44 11.74
CA LEU A 121 9.32 16.51 12.72
C LEU A 121 10.21 15.26 12.80
N ASN A 122 10.57 14.85 14.00
CA ASN A 122 11.40 13.67 14.22
C ASN A 122 10.49 12.45 14.42
N CYS A 123 10.34 11.63 13.39
CA CYS A 123 9.59 10.39 13.48
C CYS A 123 10.45 9.26 14.02
N HIS A 124 10.00 8.60 15.08
CA HIS A 124 10.70 7.47 15.70
C HIS A 124 10.23 6.12 15.15
N ALA A 125 10.98 5.06 15.49
CA ALA A 125 10.64 3.66 15.21
C ALA A 125 10.33 3.33 13.73
N GLY A 126 10.97 4.05 12.80
CA GLY A 126 10.78 3.84 11.37
C GLY A 126 9.57 4.57 10.76
N GLY A 127 8.86 5.38 11.58
CA GLY A 127 7.86 6.34 11.13
C GLY A 127 8.41 7.37 10.15
N TYR A 128 7.52 8.06 9.43
CA TYR A 128 7.87 9.11 8.48
C TYR A 128 6.84 10.25 8.52
N PRO A 129 7.22 11.49 8.13
CA PRO A 129 6.30 12.62 8.15
C PRO A 129 5.07 12.35 7.27
N ASP A 130 3.87 12.64 7.78
CA ASP A 130 2.66 12.48 6.98
C ASP A 130 2.67 13.51 5.83
N PRO A 131 2.62 13.07 4.56
CA PRO A 131 2.63 13.97 3.40
C PRO A 131 1.42 14.91 3.34
N ASN A 132 0.32 14.54 4.01
CA ASN A 132 -0.91 15.32 4.07
C ASN A 132 -0.94 16.25 5.28
N ASN A 133 -0.20 15.92 6.35
CA ASN A 133 -0.07 16.73 7.55
C ASN A 133 1.33 16.62 8.18
N CYS A 134 2.23 17.49 7.75
CA CYS A 134 3.63 17.50 8.19
C CYS A 134 3.86 17.78 9.69
N ASN A 135 2.82 18.01 10.48
CA ASN A 135 2.91 18.16 11.94
C ASN A 135 2.70 16.82 12.68
N VAL A 136 2.43 15.73 11.98
CA VAL A 136 2.27 14.38 12.53
C VAL A 136 3.02 13.35 11.68
N CYS A 137 3.57 12.33 12.33
CA CYS A 137 4.18 11.19 11.67
C CYS A 137 3.15 10.11 11.37
N ARG A 138 3.31 9.45 10.22
CA ARG A 138 2.73 8.13 9.97
C ARG A 138 3.54 7.11 10.77
N CYS A 139 2.85 6.34 11.61
CA CYS A 139 3.46 5.37 12.51
C CYS A 139 3.21 3.94 12.03
N PRO A 140 4.16 3.02 12.22
CA PRO A 140 3.92 1.61 12.00
C PRO A 140 2.88 1.09 13.02
N GLU A 141 2.26 -0.05 12.68
CA GLU A 141 1.22 -0.64 13.51
C GLU A 141 1.69 -0.89 14.95
N GLY A 142 0.83 -0.58 15.92
CA GLY A 142 1.17 -0.62 17.35
C GLY A 142 1.80 0.66 17.91
N LEU A 143 2.09 1.68 17.08
CA LEU A 143 2.60 2.98 17.52
C LEU A 143 1.67 4.14 17.14
N ALA A 144 1.67 5.19 17.96
CA ALA A 144 0.84 6.38 17.80
C ALA A 144 1.55 7.64 18.34
N GLY A 145 0.85 8.76 18.28
CA GLY A 145 1.34 10.09 18.65
C GLY A 145 1.98 10.83 17.49
N ALA A 146 2.29 12.12 17.71
CA ALA A 146 2.87 12.98 16.68
C ALA A 146 4.21 12.46 16.14
N GLU A 147 4.99 11.77 16.97
CA GLU A 147 6.34 11.32 16.66
C GLU A 147 6.51 9.78 16.72
N CYS A 148 5.42 9.02 16.83
CA CYS A 148 5.43 7.55 16.94
C CYS A 148 6.12 7.00 18.19
N THR A 149 6.03 7.72 19.31
CA THR A 149 6.62 7.33 20.60
C THR A 149 5.63 6.67 21.55
N ILE A 150 4.33 6.73 21.24
CA ILE A 150 3.27 6.20 22.10
C ILE A 150 2.92 4.80 21.63
N LEU A 151 2.86 3.82 22.53
CA LEU A 151 2.31 2.51 22.22
C LEU A 151 0.80 2.62 22.05
N GLN A 152 0.27 2.15 20.92
CA GLN A 152 -1.17 1.99 20.80
C GLN A 152 -1.63 0.94 21.82
N PRO A 153 -2.73 1.18 22.54
CA PRO A 153 -3.33 0.14 23.36
C PRO A 153 -3.62 -1.07 22.46
N SER A 154 -3.27 -2.27 22.93
CA SER A 154 -3.58 -3.51 22.22
C SER A 154 -5.07 -3.52 21.87
N CYS A 155 -5.42 -3.94 20.66
CA CYS A 155 -6.81 -4.12 20.25
C CYS A 155 -7.41 -5.34 20.99
N THR A 156 -7.64 -5.20 22.31
CA THR A 156 -8.30 -6.16 23.20
C THR A 156 -9.73 -5.74 23.53
N TYR A 157 -10.35 -4.85 22.74
CA TYR A 157 -11.72 -4.42 23.00
C TYR A 157 -12.54 -4.13 21.73
N PHE A 158 -12.70 -5.15 20.87
CA PHE A 158 -13.83 -5.24 19.93
C PHE A 158 -14.18 -6.71 19.64
N GLN A 159 -14.25 -7.56 20.68
CA GLN A 159 -14.84 -8.90 20.55
C GLN A 159 -16.24 -9.04 21.19
N TYR A 160 -16.86 -7.95 21.65
CA TYR A 160 -18.26 -7.97 22.08
C TYR A 160 -19.00 -6.70 21.66
N GLN A 161 -19.40 -6.63 20.39
CA GLN A 161 -20.72 -6.11 20.03
C GLN A 161 -21.05 -6.48 18.58
N PHE A 162 -21.58 -7.68 18.37
CA PHE A 162 -22.77 -8.01 17.56
C PHE A 162 -23.15 -9.47 17.84
#